data_AF-A0A329RQA7-F1
#
_entry.id   AF-A0A329RQA7-F1
#
_cell.length_a   1.000
_cell.length_b   1.000
_cell.length_c   1.000
_cell.angle_alpha   90.00
_cell.angle_beta   90.00
_cell.angle_gamma   90.00
#
_symmetry.space_group_name_H-M   'P 1'
#
loop_
_entity.id
_entity.type
_entity.pdbx_description
1 polymer ?
#
loop_
_entity_poly.entity_id
_entity_poly.type
_entity_poly.pdbx_seq_one_letter_code
_entity_poly.pdbx_strand_id
1 'polypeptide(L)'
;MEKIENKPPAYRRVEGISMPHYGGLLDENQELFLDQARLFFGVKNIAYTHEVNGKRVLAIMVSNLTEQATAWYVTQQHEISGITAPAAALRRELIPPDLLEHLRVSLYQLK
;
A
#
# COMPACT_ATOMS: atom_id res chain seq x y z
N MET A 1 23.04 -9.77 44.62
CA MET A 1 21.84 -9.21 43.97
C MET A 1 22.10 -9.18 42.48
N GLU A 2 21.48 -10.08 41.74
CA GLU A 2 21.65 -10.21 40.29
C GLU A 2 20.79 -9.16 39.60
N LYS A 3 21.40 -8.31 38.76
CA LYS A 3 20.68 -7.31 37.97
C LYS A 3 19.90 -8.03 36.88
N ILE A 4 18.59 -8.11 37.03
CA ILE A 4 17.69 -8.57 35.97
C ILE A 4 17.63 -7.46 34.91
N GLU A 5 18.40 -7.62 33.86
CA GLU A 5 18.35 -6.77 32.67
C GLU A 5 17.05 -7.06 31.92
N ASN A 6 16.08 -6.16 32.03
CA ASN A 6 14.82 -6.21 31.28
C ASN A 6 15.09 -5.91 29.80
N LYS A 7 15.52 -6.91 29.05
CA LYS A 7 15.56 -6.85 27.58
C LYS A 7 14.11 -6.82 27.07
N PRO A 8 13.72 -5.83 26.23
CA PRO A 8 12.37 -5.81 25.66
C PRO A 8 12.12 -7.12 24.90
N PRO A 9 10.90 -7.68 24.95
CA PRO A 9 10.61 -8.95 24.30
C PRO A 9 10.96 -8.82 22.82
N ALA A 10 11.83 -9.71 22.34
CA ALA A 10 12.13 -9.81 20.92
C ALA A 10 10.82 -10.14 20.21
N TYR A 11 10.20 -9.14 19.58
CA TYR A 11 9.01 -9.33 18.77
C TYR A 11 9.32 -10.41 17.73
N ARG A 12 8.75 -11.61 17.92
CA ARG A 12 8.84 -12.72 16.97
C ARG A 12 8.25 -12.22 15.66
N ARG A 13 9.11 -12.03 14.65
CA ARG A 13 8.66 -11.81 13.28
C ARG A 13 7.80 -12.99 12.88
N VAL A 14 6.55 -12.76 12.50
CA VAL A 14 5.74 -13.82 11.89
C VAL A 14 6.34 -14.10 10.51
N GLU A 15 6.91 -15.29 10.37
CA GLU A 15 7.31 -15.88 9.10
C GLU A 15 6.03 -16.27 8.35
N GLY A 16 5.89 -15.89 7.06
CA GLY A 16 4.73 -16.25 6.23
C GLY A 16 3.79 -15.12 5.83
N ILE A 17 3.92 -13.91 6.38
CA ILE A 17 3.18 -12.74 5.89
C ILE A 17 4.04 -12.01 4.85
N SER A 18 3.58 -12.03 3.60
CA SER A 18 4.17 -11.30 2.48
C SER A 18 3.51 -9.93 2.31
N MET A 19 4.24 -9.02 1.68
CA MET A 19 3.67 -7.75 1.24
C MET A 19 2.61 -8.03 0.16
N PRO A 20 1.42 -7.41 0.22
CA PRO A 20 0.40 -7.58 -0.82
C PRO A 20 0.88 -6.97 -2.14
N HIS A 21 0.34 -7.45 -3.27
CA HIS A 21 0.60 -6.89 -4.60
C HIS A 21 -0.58 -6.01 -5.02
N TYR A 22 -0.30 -5.04 -5.89
CA TYR A 22 -1.34 -4.19 -6.49
C TYR A 22 -0.96 -3.89 -7.94
N GLY A 23 -1.80 -4.32 -8.89
CA GLY A 23 -1.64 -4.08 -10.33
C GLY A 23 -2.18 -2.74 -10.80
N GLY A 24 -3.11 -2.14 -10.04
CA GLY A 24 -3.83 -0.94 -10.46
C GLY A 24 -5.01 -1.26 -11.38
N LEU A 25 -5.56 -2.47 -11.30
CA LEU A 25 -6.72 -2.89 -12.09
C LEU A 25 -8.03 -2.40 -11.46
N LEU A 26 -9.08 -2.33 -12.28
CA LEU A 26 -10.38 -1.81 -11.88
C LEU A 26 -11.11 -2.67 -10.83
N ASP A 27 -10.86 -3.97 -10.87
CA ASP A 27 -11.42 -4.97 -9.96
C ASP A 27 -10.59 -5.17 -8.69
N GLU A 28 -9.40 -4.57 -8.62
CA GLU A 28 -8.57 -4.55 -7.41
C GLU A 28 -9.02 -3.46 -6.43
N ASN A 29 -8.94 -3.78 -5.14
CA ASN A 29 -9.32 -2.84 -4.08
C ASN A 29 -8.07 -2.18 -3.46
N GLN A 30 -7.88 -0.91 -3.81
CA GLN A 30 -6.76 -0.11 -3.33
C GLN A 30 -6.75 0.08 -1.80
N GLU A 31 -7.91 0.31 -1.16
CA GLU A 31 -8.01 0.48 0.30
C GLU A 31 -7.59 -0.82 1.01
N LEU A 32 -8.02 -1.97 0.47
CA LEU A 32 -7.62 -3.28 0.98
C LEU A 32 -6.11 -3.51 0.89
N PHE A 33 -5.49 -3.13 -0.23
CA PHE A 33 -4.03 -3.18 -0.39
C PHE A 33 -3.32 -2.35 0.67
N LEU A 34 -3.78 -1.12 0.93
CA LEU A 34 -3.19 -0.24 1.94
C LEU A 34 -3.36 -0.78 3.36
N ASP A 35 -4.53 -1.33 3.69
CA ASP A 35 -4.77 -1.94 5.00
C ASP A 35 -3.90 -3.19 5.21
N GLN A 36 -3.76 -4.03 4.19
CA GLN A 36 -2.87 -5.18 4.23
C GLN A 36 -1.40 -4.78 4.35
N ALA A 37 -0.97 -3.71 3.68
CA ALA A 37 0.38 -3.14 3.81
C ALA A 37 0.64 -2.64 5.25
N ARG A 38 -0.33 -1.96 5.87
CA ARG A 38 -0.23 -1.52 7.28
C ARG A 38 -0.04 -2.71 8.22
N LEU A 39 -0.81 -3.79 8.02
CA LEU A 39 -0.68 -5.03 8.80
C LEU A 39 0.71 -5.67 8.60
N PHE A 40 1.20 -5.75 7.36
CA PHE A 40 2.54 -6.26 7.07
C PHE A 40 3.63 -5.49 7.84
N PHE A 41 3.60 -4.15 7.80
CA PHE A 41 4.56 -3.33 8.53
C PHE A 41 4.44 -3.49 10.05
N GLY A 42 3.21 -3.55 10.57
CA GLY A 42 2.96 -3.80 11.99
C GLY A 42 3.57 -5.11 12.47
N VAL A 43 3.36 -6.20 11.71
CA VAL A 43 3.91 -7.53 12.01
C VAL A 43 5.43 -7.58 11.90
N LYS A 44 6.02 -6.86 10.95
CA LYS A 44 7.49 -6.78 10.78
C LYS A 44 8.16 -5.81 11.76
N ASN A 45 7.39 -5.20 12.67
CA ASN A 45 7.84 -4.16 13.60
C ASN A 45 8.53 -2.98 12.88
N ILE A 46 7.94 -2.56 11.76
CA ILE A 46 8.37 -1.39 10.99
C ILE A 46 7.41 -0.25 11.34
N ALA A 47 7.94 0.80 11.98
CA ALA A 47 7.16 2.00 12.31
C ALA A 47 6.88 2.82 11.05
N TYR A 48 5.86 2.41 10.29
CA TYR A 48 5.57 2.94 8.96
C TYR A 48 5.03 4.38 8.94
N THR A 49 4.56 4.87 10.09
CA THR A 49 4.12 6.26 10.30
C THR A 49 5.27 7.20 10.68
N HIS A 50 6.45 6.67 11.00
CA HIS A 50 7.60 7.47 11.41
C HIS A 50 8.34 8.02 10.19
N GLU A 51 8.56 9.34 10.13
CA GLU A 51 9.13 10.02 8.96
C GLU A 51 10.47 9.45 8.49
N VAL A 52 11.33 9.07 9.44
CA VAL A 52 12.64 8.43 9.18
C VAL A 52 12.51 7.15 8.34
N ASN A 53 11.40 6.42 8.49
CA ASN A 53 11.13 5.21 7.73
C ASN A 53 10.41 5.46 6.40
N GLY A 54 9.98 6.70 6.11
CA GLY A 54 9.12 7.02 4.96
C GLY A 54 9.67 6.52 3.63
N LYS A 55 10.96 6.76 3.35
CA LYS A 55 11.62 6.27 2.12
C LYS A 55 11.67 4.75 2.03
N ARG A 56 11.95 4.08 3.16
CA ARG A 56 12.04 2.61 3.23
C ARG A 56 10.66 1.97 3.02
N VAL A 57 9.64 2.50 3.68
CA VAL A 57 8.25 2.05 3.57
C VAL A 57 7.75 2.22 2.14
N LEU A 58 8.01 3.39 1.54
CA LEU A 58 7.66 3.66 0.14
C LEU A 58 8.36 2.69 -0.81
N ALA A 59 9.66 2.46 -0.64
CA ALA A 59 10.42 1.52 -1.49
C ALA A 59 9.84 0.10 -1.44
N ILE A 60 9.46 -0.39 -0.25
CA ILE A 60 8.83 -1.71 -0.07
C ILE A 60 7.46 -1.77 -0.74
N MET A 61 6.64 -0.72 -0.62
CA MET A 61 5.35 -0.67 -1.30
C MET A 61 5.49 -0.68 -2.81
N VAL A 62 6.40 0.15 -3.34
CA VAL A 62 6.62 0.31 -4.77
C VAL A 62 7.17 -0.96 -5.40
N SER A 63 8.04 -1.70 -4.70
CA SER A 63 8.54 -2.99 -5.17
C SER A 63 7.46 -4.06 -5.30
N ASN A 64 6.29 -3.82 -4.70
CA ASN A 64 5.14 -4.72 -4.72
C ASN A 64 3.99 -4.19 -5.61
N LEU A 65 4.19 -3.05 -6.27
CA LEU A 65 3.34 -2.66 -7.39
C LEU A 65 3.65 -3.56 -8.59
N THR A 66 2.64 -3.77 -9.42
CA THR A 66 2.77 -4.49 -10.70
C THR A 66 2.05 -3.69 -11.79
N GLU A 67 2.24 -4.07 -13.05
CA GLU A 67 1.44 -3.60 -14.18
C GLU A 67 1.24 -2.07 -14.25
N GLN A 68 -0.02 -1.61 -14.26
CA GLN A 68 -0.40 -0.21 -14.43
C GLN A 68 0.04 0.65 -13.24
N ALA A 69 -0.04 0.11 -12.01
CA ALA A 69 0.40 0.81 -10.81
C ALA A 69 1.92 1.06 -10.81
N THR A 70 2.71 0.14 -11.36
CA THR A 70 4.17 0.36 -11.51
C THR A 70 4.47 1.43 -12.56
N ALA A 71 3.81 1.35 -13.72
CA ALA A 71 3.97 2.35 -14.77
C ALA A 71 3.60 3.76 -14.27
N TRP A 72 2.50 3.87 -13.54
CA TRP A 72 2.06 5.08 -12.88
C TRP A 72 3.09 5.61 -11.86
N TYR A 73 3.65 4.74 -11.02
CA TYR A 73 4.63 5.22 -10.02
C TYR A 73 5.88 5.80 -10.67
N VAL A 74 6.33 5.24 -11.80
CA VAL A 74 7.48 5.75 -12.55
C VAL A 74 7.23 7.17 -13.07
N THR A 75 6.01 7.50 -13.50
CA THR A 75 5.68 8.85 -13.98
C THR A 75 5.55 9.86 -12.84
N GLN A 76 5.18 9.42 -11.64
CA GLN A 76 4.91 10.28 -10.48
C GLN A 76 6.01 10.27 -9.41
N GLN A 77 7.12 9.55 -9.63
CA GLN A 77 8.15 9.28 -8.62
C GLN A 77 8.70 10.53 -7.91
N HIS A 78 8.75 11.66 -8.61
CA HIS A 78 9.28 12.92 -8.08
C HIS A 78 8.31 13.66 -7.14
N GLU A 79 7.02 13.34 -7.19
CA GLU A 79 5.97 14.02 -6.42
C GLU A 79 5.50 13.24 -5.19
N ILE A 80 5.89 11.96 -5.07
CA ILE A 80 5.41 11.06 -4.02
C ILE A 80 6.41 10.99 -2.86
N SER A 81 6.00 11.48 -1.68
CA SER A 81 6.75 11.29 -0.43
C SER A 81 5.87 10.62 0.65
N GLY A 82 6.31 9.46 1.13
CA GLY A 82 5.66 8.73 2.22
C GLY A 82 4.46 7.85 1.82
N ILE A 83 3.90 7.15 2.80
CA ILE A 83 2.88 6.09 2.60
C ILE A 83 1.48 6.62 2.25
N THR A 84 1.19 7.87 2.60
CA THR A 84 -0.12 8.51 2.38
C THR A 84 -0.25 9.12 0.98
N ALA A 85 0.86 9.45 0.33
CA ALA A 85 0.88 10.05 -1.02
C ALA A 85 0.40 9.08 -2.13
N PRO A 86 0.80 7.79 -2.15
CA PRO A 86 0.28 6.82 -3.12
C PRO A 86 -1.23 6.61 -3.01
N ALA A 87 -1.78 6.65 -1.79
CA ALA A 87 -3.19 6.36 -1.54
C ALA A 87 -4.13 7.34 -2.27
N ALA A 88 -3.89 8.64 -2.14
CA ALA A 88 -4.72 9.66 -2.76
C ALA A 88 -4.48 9.77 -4.28
N ALA A 89 -3.23 9.59 -4.72
CA ALA A 89 -2.85 9.82 -6.11
C ALA A 89 -3.26 8.65 -7.04
N LEU A 90 -3.09 7.40 -6.59
CA LEU A 90 -3.60 6.22 -7.31
C LEU A 90 -5.13 6.26 -7.47
N ARG A 91 -5.86 6.70 -6.42
CA ARG A 91 -7.33 6.81 -6.46
C ARG A 91 -7.82 7.82 -7.50
N ARG A 92 -7.07 8.90 -7.71
CA ARG A 92 -7.44 9.97 -8.66
C ARG A 92 -7.12 9.62 -10.11
N GLU A 93 -6.04 8.89 -10.34
CA GLU A 93 -5.55 8.61 -11.70
C GLU A 93 -5.98 7.25 -12.27
N LEU A 94 -6.17 6.22 -11.42
CA LEU A 94 -6.57 4.88 -11.87
C LEU A 94 -8.07 4.64 -11.83
N ILE A 95 -8.83 5.46 -11.08
CA ILE A 95 -10.29 5.40 -11.05
C ILE A 95 -10.81 6.62 -11.80
N PRO A 96 -11.32 6.46 -13.02
CA PRO A 96 -11.94 7.56 -13.75
C PRO A 96 -13.08 8.15 -12.91
N PRO A 97 -13.21 9.49 -12.82
CA PRO A 97 -14.30 10.12 -12.06
C PRO A 97 -15.68 9.74 -12.60
N ASP A 98 -15.77 9.29 -13.85
CA ASP A 98 -16.94 8.79 -14.56
C ASP A 98 -17.15 7.29 -14.44
N LEU A 99 -16.35 6.55 -13.65
CA LEU A 99 -16.50 5.10 -13.50
C LEU A 99 -17.91 4.69 -13.07
N LEU A 100 -18.54 5.45 -12.17
CA LEU A 100 -19.92 5.23 -11.75
C LEU A 100 -20.92 5.42 -12.90
N GLU A 101 -20.69 6.43 -13.76
CA GLU A 101 -21.54 6.70 -14.92
C GLU A 101 -21.36 5.60 -15.98
N HIS A 102 -20.12 5.16 -16.22
CA HIS A 102 -19.83 4.02 -17.09
C HIS A 102 -20.44 2.72 -16.59
N LEU A 103 -20.26 2.38 -15.31
CA LEU A 103 -20.88 1.18 -14.72
C LEU A 103 -22.41 1.26 -14.82
N ARG A 104 -23.00 2.43 -14.59
CA ARG A 104 -24.43 2.67 -14.73
C ARG A 104 -24.89 2.47 -16.17
N VAL A 105 -24.17 3.01 -17.16
CA VAL A 105 -24.43 2.79 -18.59
C VAL A 105 -24.32 1.29 -18.93
N SER A 106 -23.27 0.60 -18.50
CA SER A 106 -23.09 -0.85 -18.72
C SER A 106 -24.24 -1.66 -18.11
N LEU A 107 -24.73 -1.30 -16.93
CA LEU A 107 -25.91 -1.94 -16.31
C LEU A 107 -27.20 -1.72 -17.11
N TYR A 108 -27.38 -0.55 -17.72
CA TYR A 108 -28.54 -0.29 -18.60
C TYR A 108 -28.44 -0.97 -19.97
N GLN A 109 -27.23 -1.23 -20.46
CA GLN A 109 -26.97 -1.96 -21.72
C GLN A 109 -27.06 -3.48 -21.56
N LEU A 110 -27.10 -4.00 -20.33
CA LEU A 110 -27.33 -5.42 -20.02
C LEU A 110 -28.82 -5.82 -20.01
N LYS A 111 -29.72 -4.92 -20.46
CA LYS A 111 -31.17 -5.19 -20.61
C LYS A 111 -31.53 -5.67 -22.00
#